data_AF-I1X587-F1
#
_entry.id   AF-I1X587-F1
#
_cell.length_a   1.000
_cell.length_b   1.000
_cell.length_c   1.000
_cell.angle_alpha   90.00
_cell.angle_beta   90.00
_cell.angle_gamma   90.00
#
_symmetry.space_group_name_H-M   'P 1'
#
loop_
_entity.id
_entity.type
_entity.pdbx_description
1 polymer ?
#
loop_
_entity_poly.entity_id
_entity_poly.type
_entity_poly.pdbx_seq_one_letter_code
_entity_poly.pdbx_strand_id
1 'polypeptide(L)'
;MSASWNATAPVTPLDNSELAPTLAAIRTNCHISDARHATDYTLCVYLLKMREYFRWENNIPFHATLPREQLTAWLTQREEHWDDLENSQFESIPVQGSLHDPFDSPAINKELNELGYIYSSGYGRNMKPVFFLGELEQRRQHDGYTLLVSGKEFARDLSAPPAMSLDNTIFVRRESLRRMCWEKIEEWRWNEPENAMQKAMMYYDFDSKPDASLDAMTDMALQSVLFHEIGEVQAGKRLGNGWKTMLSSMQHSKAEIMLRAVRDNLADALSTLPGLLREADEASIHFYMANMSNMRKKLFPAAVSAYENWSARGDIRELELLLENAVIHWQSLAETCLELHKEHKDNCEPALIAVIEANIL
;
A
#
# COMPACT_ATOMS: atom_id res chain seq x y z
N MET A 1 8.98 4.21 23.86
CA MET A 1 9.37 5.62 23.66
C MET A 1 8.34 6.23 22.74
N SER A 2 7.59 7.23 23.17
CA SER A 2 6.66 7.96 22.30
C SER A 2 7.50 8.63 21.21
N ALA A 3 7.38 8.16 19.97
CA ALA A 3 8.03 8.80 18.84
C ALA A 3 7.40 10.20 18.69
N SER A 4 8.12 11.23 19.13
CA SER A 4 7.72 12.62 18.85
C SER A 4 8.02 12.88 17.38
N TRP A 5 7.01 12.72 16.55
CA TRP A 5 7.08 13.04 15.13
C TRP A 5 7.05 14.55 14.97
N ASN A 6 8.18 15.15 14.57
CA ASN A 6 8.19 16.56 14.17
C ASN A 6 7.50 16.68 12.80
N ALA A 7 6.21 17.02 12.81
CA ALA A 7 5.48 17.37 11.61
C ALA A 7 5.82 18.81 11.21
N THR A 8 6.36 19.02 10.01
CA THR A 8 6.37 20.36 9.41
C THR A 8 4.99 20.63 8.83
N ALA A 9 4.36 21.74 9.21
CA ALA A 9 3.10 22.16 8.63
C ALA A 9 3.28 22.37 7.11
N PRO A 10 2.42 21.77 6.26
CA PRO A 10 2.55 21.91 4.82
C PRO A 10 2.25 23.34 4.36
N VAL A 11 2.83 23.70 3.22
CA VAL A 11 2.44 24.88 2.44
C VAL A 11 1.04 24.61 1.88
N THR A 12 0.11 25.55 2.02
CA THR A 12 -1.19 25.46 1.33
C THR A 12 -0.93 25.29 -0.16
N PRO A 13 -1.50 24.26 -0.84
CA PRO A 13 -1.25 24.05 -2.26
C PRO A 13 -1.51 25.34 -3.05
N LEU A 14 -0.52 25.76 -3.86
CA LEU A 14 -0.72 26.82 -4.84
C LEU A 14 -1.79 26.42 -5.85
N ASP A 15 -2.44 27.38 -6.51
CA ASP A 15 -3.44 27.07 -7.55
C ASP A 15 -2.84 26.17 -8.64
N ASN A 16 -3.47 25.01 -8.87
CA ASN A 16 -3.05 24.02 -9.86
C ASN A 16 -2.93 24.59 -11.29
N SER A 17 -3.53 25.74 -11.58
CA SER A 17 -3.42 26.41 -12.87
C SER A 17 -1.96 26.72 -13.26
N GLU A 18 -1.10 27.01 -12.28
CA GLU A 18 0.34 27.25 -12.51
C GLU A 18 1.13 25.96 -12.79
N LEU A 19 0.57 24.81 -12.41
CA LEU A 19 1.14 23.48 -12.64
C LEU A 19 0.51 22.75 -13.83
N ALA A 20 -0.29 23.43 -14.67
CA ALA A 20 -0.99 22.78 -15.77
C ALA A 20 -0.07 21.96 -16.70
N PRO A 21 1.12 22.44 -17.12
CA PRO A 21 2.03 21.63 -17.93
C PRO A 21 2.58 20.41 -17.18
N THR A 22 2.92 20.59 -15.89
CA THR A 22 3.41 19.51 -15.02
C THR A 22 2.36 18.42 -14.87
N LEU A 23 1.13 18.82 -14.57
CA LEU A 23 0.00 17.92 -14.39
C LEU A 23 -0.34 17.18 -15.67
N ALA A 24 -0.31 17.86 -16.83
CA ALA A 24 -0.53 17.24 -18.12
C ALA A 24 0.51 16.13 -18.38
N ALA A 25 1.81 16.42 -18.23
CA ALA A 25 2.87 15.44 -18.45
C ALA A 25 2.74 14.21 -17.53
N ILE A 26 2.44 14.43 -16.24
CA ILE A 26 2.27 13.33 -15.29
C ILE A 26 1.05 12.47 -15.65
N ARG A 27 -0.08 13.08 -16.03
CA ARG A 27 -1.28 12.34 -16.47
C ARG A 27 -1.00 11.55 -17.74
N THR A 28 -0.30 12.12 -18.72
CA THR A 28 0.13 11.41 -19.91
C THR A 28 0.97 10.18 -19.54
N ASN A 29 1.92 10.32 -18.62
CA ASN A 29 2.73 9.18 -18.16
C ASN A 29 1.93 8.10 -17.43
N CYS A 30 0.91 8.48 -16.64
CA CYS A 30 -0.05 7.52 -16.06
C CYS A 30 -0.78 6.75 -17.18
N HIS A 31 -1.28 7.45 -18.20
CA HIS A 31 -1.99 6.83 -19.32
C HIS A 31 -1.09 5.94 -20.19
N ILE A 32 0.14 6.33 -20.47
CA ILE A 32 1.12 5.49 -21.18
C ILE A 32 1.39 4.22 -20.37
N SER A 33 1.55 4.34 -19.05
CA SER A 33 1.78 3.17 -18.20
C SER A 33 0.57 2.24 -18.18
N ASP A 34 -0.64 2.79 -18.02
CA ASP A 34 -1.85 1.99 -18.00
C ASP A 34 -2.14 1.35 -19.37
N ALA A 35 -1.95 2.06 -20.47
CA ALA A 35 -2.11 1.54 -21.83
C ALA A 35 -1.28 0.26 -22.05
N ARG A 36 -0.02 0.27 -21.60
CA ARG A 36 0.92 -0.87 -21.74
C ARG A 36 0.60 -2.07 -20.86
N HIS A 37 -0.15 -1.87 -19.79
CA HIS A 37 -0.30 -2.86 -18.72
C HIS A 37 -1.76 -3.18 -18.38
N ALA A 38 -2.73 -2.56 -19.06
CA ALA A 38 -4.15 -2.82 -18.84
C ALA A 38 -4.51 -4.29 -19.08
N THR A 39 -3.87 -4.92 -20.08
CA THR A 39 -4.06 -6.33 -20.43
C THR A 39 -3.42 -7.32 -19.45
N ASP A 40 -2.60 -6.85 -18.50
CA ASP A 40 -2.04 -7.70 -17.44
C ASP A 40 -3.11 -8.12 -16.42
N TYR A 41 -4.26 -7.43 -16.40
CA TYR A 41 -5.39 -7.76 -15.55
C TYR A 41 -6.31 -8.79 -16.20
N THR A 42 -6.88 -9.68 -15.39
CA THR A 42 -8.04 -10.45 -15.84
C THR A 42 -9.24 -9.52 -16.05
N LEU A 43 -10.14 -9.87 -16.97
CA LEU A 43 -11.26 -9.01 -17.37
C LEU A 43 -12.09 -8.50 -16.16
N CYS A 44 -12.38 -9.37 -15.19
CA CYS A 44 -13.15 -8.96 -14.01
C CYS A 44 -12.40 -7.91 -13.16
N VAL A 45 -11.09 -8.11 -12.97
CA VAL A 45 -10.24 -7.17 -12.22
C VAL A 45 -10.10 -5.85 -12.97
N TYR A 46 -9.91 -5.91 -14.29
CA TYR A 46 -9.84 -4.75 -15.16
C TYR A 46 -11.11 -3.89 -15.04
N LEU A 47 -12.29 -4.49 -15.20
CA LEU A 47 -13.57 -3.77 -15.14
C LEU A 47 -13.83 -3.14 -13.76
N LEU A 48 -13.48 -3.83 -12.67
CA LEU A 48 -13.56 -3.25 -11.32
C LEU A 48 -12.66 -2.03 -11.18
N LYS A 49 -11.42 -2.12 -11.66
CA LYS A 49 -10.47 -1.00 -11.60
C LYS A 49 -10.93 0.18 -12.44
N MET A 50 -11.43 -0.06 -13.66
CA MET A 50 -11.92 1.01 -14.53
C MET A 50 -13.14 1.71 -13.94
N ARG A 51 -14.04 0.96 -13.31
CA ARG A 51 -15.18 1.50 -12.58
C ARG A 51 -14.74 2.45 -11.45
N GLU A 52 -13.74 2.06 -10.67
CA GLU A 52 -13.19 2.92 -9.60
C GLU A 52 -12.36 4.08 -10.15
N TYR A 53 -11.76 3.94 -11.34
CA TYR A 53 -11.04 5.03 -12.00
C TYR A 53 -12.00 6.10 -12.52
N PHE A 54 -13.08 5.69 -13.18
CA PHE A 54 -14.18 6.59 -13.57
C PHE A 54 -14.75 7.35 -12.36
N ARG A 55 -15.01 6.64 -11.26
CA ARG A 55 -15.51 7.23 -10.02
C ARG A 55 -14.61 8.36 -9.52
N TRP A 56 -13.31 8.12 -9.52
CA TRP A 56 -12.30 9.09 -9.10
C TRP A 56 -12.22 10.31 -10.01
N GLU A 57 -12.11 10.11 -11.33
CA GLU A 57 -12.00 11.23 -12.27
C GLU A 57 -13.20 12.17 -12.22
N ASN A 58 -14.37 11.63 -11.87
CA ASN A 58 -15.62 12.38 -11.79
C ASN A 58 -15.99 12.81 -10.36
N ASN A 59 -15.12 12.58 -9.36
CA ASN A 59 -15.36 12.91 -7.95
C ASN A 59 -16.70 12.34 -7.41
N ILE A 60 -17.06 11.12 -7.79
CA ILE A 60 -18.33 10.50 -7.39
C ILE A 60 -18.15 9.79 -6.02
N PRO A 61 -18.92 10.14 -4.97
CA PRO A 61 -18.81 9.52 -3.64
C PRO A 61 -19.00 8.00 -3.68
N PHE A 62 -18.20 7.25 -2.92
CA PHE A 62 -18.17 5.78 -2.98
C PHE A 62 -19.53 5.08 -2.79
N HIS A 63 -20.38 5.63 -1.91
CA HIS A 63 -21.72 5.10 -1.65
C HIS A 63 -22.74 5.42 -2.77
N ALA A 64 -22.41 6.30 -3.71
CA ALA A 64 -23.28 6.67 -4.81
C ALA A 64 -23.27 5.64 -5.94
N THR A 65 -24.42 5.47 -6.57
CA THR A 65 -24.58 4.65 -7.79
C THR A 65 -23.91 5.33 -8.97
N LEU A 66 -23.18 4.56 -9.78
CA LEU A 66 -22.53 5.08 -10.98
C LEU A 66 -23.50 5.18 -12.17
N PRO A 67 -23.47 6.30 -12.93
CA PRO A 67 -24.28 6.46 -14.14
C PRO A 67 -23.79 5.53 -15.25
N ARG A 68 -24.55 4.45 -15.51
CA ARG A 68 -24.15 3.37 -16.44
C ARG A 68 -23.78 3.86 -17.84
N GLU A 69 -24.62 4.69 -18.46
CA GLU A 69 -24.39 5.18 -19.83
C GLU A 69 -23.11 6.03 -19.92
N GLN A 70 -22.86 6.89 -18.93
CA GLN A 70 -21.65 7.72 -18.88
C GLN A 70 -20.40 6.86 -18.64
N LEU A 71 -20.50 5.88 -17.74
CA LEU A 71 -19.41 4.94 -17.50
C LEU A 71 -19.05 4.16 -18.78
N THR A 72 -20.04 3.65 -19.51
CA THR A 72 -19.80 2.93 -20.77
C THR A 72 -19.17 3.84 -21.82
N ALA A 73 -19.67 5.06 -22.01
CA ALA A 73 -19.09 6.00 -22.96
C ALA A 73 -17.65 6.39 -22.58
N TRP A 74 -17.39 6.60 -21.28
CA TRP A 74 -16.06 6.91 -20.77
C TRP A 74 -15.09 5.75 -20.95
N LEU A 75 -15.54 4.50 -20.73
CA LEU A 75 -14.72 3.30 -20.93
C LEU A 75 -14.20 3.23 -22.37
N THR A 76 -15.11 3.38 -23.36
CA THR A 76 -14.74 3.37 -24.77
C THR A 76 -13.75 4.48 -25.12
N GLN A 77 -14.00 5.71 -24.68
CA GLN A 77 -13.08 6.84 -24.91
C GLN A 77 -11.71 6.61 -24.27
N ARG A 78 -11.68 5.98 -23.08
CA ARG A 78 -10.45 5.67 -22.36
C ARG A 78 -9.61 4.63 -23.10
N GLU A 79 -10.25 3.57 -23.58
CA GLU A 79 -9.61 2.51 -24.35
C GLU A 79 -9.05 3.05 -25.68
N GLU A 80 -9.86 3.81 -26.44
CA GLU A 80 -9.41 4.47 -27.67
C GLU A 80 -8.20 5.39 -27.43
N HIS A 81 -8.21 6.16 -26.34
CA HIS A 81 -7.09 7.01 -25.98
C HIS A 81 -5.82 6.23 -25.61
N TRP A 82 -5.97 5.07 -24.96
CA TRP A 82 -4.84 4.22 -24.58
C TRP A 82 -4.22 3.50 -25.77
N ASP A 83 -5.01 3.09 -26.75
CA ASP A 83 -4.52 2.50 -28.00
C ASP A 83 -3.55 3.46 -28.72
N ASP A 84 -3.83 4.77 -28.69
CA ASP A 84 -2.97 5.80 -29.26
C ASP A 84 -1.65 6.01 -28.47
N LEU A 85 -1.61 5.61 -27.20
CA LEU A 85 -0.51 5.89 -26.27
C LEU A 85 0.40 4.69 -25.97
N GLU A 86 -0.03 3.47 -26.24
CA GLU A 86 0.67 2.24 -25.85
C GLU A 86 2.18 2.26 -26.23
N ASN A 87 2.48 2.77 -27.41
CA ASN A 87 3.83 2.83 -27.98
C ASN A 87 4.58 4.15 -27.71
N SER A 88 3.97 5.10 -27.01
CA SER A 88 4.55 6.43 -26.75
C SER A 88 5.61 6.39 -25.65
N GLN A 89 6.68 7.17 -25.79
CA GLN A 89 7.69 7.29 -24.74
C GLN A 89 7.15 8.12 -23.57
N PHE A 90 7.65 7.85 -22.35
CA PHE A 90 7.31 8.67 -21.20
C PHE A 90 7.82 10.11 -21.41
N GLU A 91 6.97 11.06 -21.09
CA GLU A 91 7.26 12.48 -21.17
C GLU A 91 8.13 12.92 -20.01
N SER A 92 9.05 13.86 -20.28
CA SER A 92 9.76 14.56 -19.22
C SER A 92 8.82 15.49 -18.46
N ILE A 93 9.06 15.65 -17.16
CA ILE A 93 8.17 16.42 -16.27
C ILE A 93 8.68 17.86 -16.16
N PRO A 94 7.94 18.86 -16.67
CA PRO A 94 8.32 20.26 -16.49
C PRO A 94 7.94 20.71 -15.07
N VAL A 95 8.85 21.38 -14.36
CA VAL A 95 8.59 21.98 -13.03
C VAL A 95 9.32 23.32 -12.97
N GLN A 96 8.60 24.42 -12.70
CA GLN A 96 9.13 25.79 -12.59
C GLN A 96 10.15 26.24 -13.66
N GLY A 97 10.03 25.74 -14.90
CA GLY A 97 10.95 26.07 -16.01
C GLY A 97 12.14 25.13 -16.17
N SER A 98 12.29 24.15 -15.28
CA SER A 98 13.16 22.97 -15.42
C SER A 98 12.42 21.81 -16.06
N LEU A 99 13.16 20.87 -16.66
CA LEU A 99 12.63 19.64 -17.26
C LEU A 99 13.34 18.44 -16.64
N HIS A 100 12.57 17.48 -16.12
CA HIS A 100 13.09 16.35 -15.36
C HIS A 100 12.76 15.00 -16.00
N ASP A 101 13.62 14.01 -15.77
CA ASP A 101 13.29 12.61 -16.07
C ASP A 101 12.09 12.18 -15.20
N PRO A 102 11.08 11.48 -15.76
CA PRO A 102 9.89 11.12 -15.00
C PRO A 102 10.16 10.15 -13.85
N PHE A 103 11.30 9.47 -13.80
CA PHE A 103 11.68 8.61 -12.69
C PHE A 103 12.54 9.30 -11.62
N ASP A 104 12.95 10.56 -11.83
CA ASP A 104 13.70 11.36 -10.85
C ASP A 104 12.76 12.05 -9.84
N SER A 105 12.04 11.23 -9.07
CA SER A 105 11.19 11.68 -7.98
C SER A 105 11.88 12.63 -6.99
N PRO A 106 13.15 12.43 -6.57
CA PRO A 106 13.84 13.36 -5.70
C PRO A 106 14.01 14.77 -6.29
N ALA A 107 14.41 14.89 -7.57
CA ALA A 107 14.58 16.18 -8.21
C ALA A 107 13.24 16.92 -8.36
N ILE A 108 12.20 16.22 -8.84
CA ILE A 108 10.86 16.78 -9.03
C ILE A 108 10.26 17.26 -7.68
N ASN A 109 10.38 16.45 -6.64
CA ASN A 109 9.84 16.78 -5.31
C ASN A 109 10.61 17.89 -4.59
N LYS A 110 11.84 18.21 -5.00
CA LYS A 110 12.58 19.34 -4.42
C LYS A 110 11.81 20.65 -4.63
N GLU A 111 11.20 20.82 -5.80
CA GLU A 111 10.43 22.00 -6.16
C GLU A 111 8.95 21.83 -5.78
N LEU A 112 8.33 20.69 -6.13
CA LEU A 112 6.89 20.48 -5.88
C LEU A 112 6.50 20.52 -4.39
N ASN A 113 7.35 20.00 -3.50
CA ASN A 113 7.06 20.03 -2.06
C ASN A 113 6.99 21.46 -1.51
N GLU A 114 7.75 22.41 -2.07
CA GLU A 114 7.68 23.83 -1.69
C GLU A 114 6.36 24.48 -2.14
N LEU A 115 5.71 23.91 -3.14
CA LEU A 115 4.43 24.36 -3.68
C LEU A 115 3.22 23.66 -3.04
N GLY A 116 3.44 22.78 -2.07
CA GLY A 116 2.39 22.01 -1.41
C GLY A 116 1.96 20.75 -2.17
N TYR A 117 2.80 20.24 -3.08
CA TYR A 117 2.52 19.04 -3.88
C TYR A 117 3.55 17.94 -3.64
N ILE A 118 3.14 16.71 -3.91
CA ILE A 118 3.99 15.53 -3.83
C ILE A 118 3.82 14.68 -5.09
N TYR A 119 4.95 14.29 -5.65
CA TYR A 119 5.07 13.38 -6.78
C TYR A 119 5.72 12.08 -6.34
N SER A 120 5.34 10.97 -6.97
CA SER A 120 6.14 9.75 -6.89
C SER A 120 6.09 9.01 -8.21
N SER A 121 7.20 8.38 -8.52
CA SER A 121 7.42 7.53 -9.67
C SER A 121 8.19 6.29 -9.25
N GLY A 122 7.89 5.15 -9.86
CA GLY A 122 8.65 3.93 -9.59
C GLY A 122 8.11 2.74 -10.36
N TYR A 123 8.46 1.55 -9.89
CA TYR A 123 7.99 0.30 -10.47
C TYR A 123 7.19 -0.46 -9.41
N GLY A 124 5.91 -0.70 -9.71
CA GLY A 124 5.01 -1.47 -8.87
C GLY A 124 5.10 -2.97 -9.13
N ARG A 125 3.99 -3.66 -8.90
CA ARG A 125 3.86 -5.09 -9.16
C ARG A 125 4.14 -5.40 -10.65
N ASN A 126 4.82 -6.51 -10.91
CA ASN A 126 5.23 -6.95 -12.26
C ASN A 126 6.07 -5.91 -13.02
N MET A 127 6.79 -5.03 -12.32
CA MET A 127 7.58 -3.95 -12.92
C MET A 127 6.75 -2.97 -13.76
N LYS A 128 5.44 -2.84 -13.53
CA LYS A 128 4.64 -1.76 -14.12
C LYS A 128 5.13 -0.41 -13.59
N PRO A 129 5.50 0.56 -14.45
CA PRO A 129 5.77 1.93 -14.01
C PRO A 129 4.55 2.54 -13.31
N VAL A 130 4.74 3.26 -12.21
CA VAL A 130 3.65 3.92 -11.48
C VAL A 130 4.03 5.36 -11.27
N PHE A 131 3.10 6.26 -11.52
CA PHE A 131 3.20 7.70 -11.38
C PHE A 131 2.01 8.24 -10.59
N PHE A 132 2.24 9.24 -9.74
CA PHE A 132 1.14 10.01 -9.17
C PHE A 132 1.57 11.43 -8.81
N LEU A 133 0.57 12.31 -8.75
CA LEU A 133 0.70 13.66 -8.18
C LEU A 133 -0.48 13.92 -7.26
N GLY A 134 -0.22 14.45 -6.08
CA GLY A 134 -1.25 14.89 -5.15
C GLY A 134 -0.82 16.05 -4.28
N GLU A 135 -1.73 16.50 -3.42
CA GLU A 135 -1.43 17.49 -2.37
C GLU A 135 -0.48 16.86 -1.34
N LEU A 136 0.49 17.61 -0.86
CA LEU A 136 1.34 17.22 0.27
C LEU A 136 0.62 17.60 1.57
N GLU A 137 -0.01 16.63 2.21
CA GLU A 137 -0.69 16.84 3.49
C GLU A 137 0.28 16.79 4.68
N GLN A 138 1.29 15.93 4.59
CA GLN A 138 2.19 15.72 5.71
C GLN A 138 3.58 15.30 5.28
N ARG A 139 4.59 15.87 5.94
CA ARG A 139 5.97 15.43 5.88
C ARG A 139 6.49 15.17 7.28
N ARG A 140 7.08 13.99 7.49
CA ARG A 140 7.76 13.62 8.74
C ARG A 140 9.13 13.03 8.43
N GLN A 141 10.09 13.30 9.30
CA GLN A 141 11.39 12.61 9.28
C GLN A 141 11.56 11.79 10.56
N HIS A 142 12.06 10.57 10.42
CA HIS A 142 12.31 9.68 11.55
C HIS A 142 13.35 8.61 11.17
N ASP A 143 14.36 8.38 12.04
CA ASP A 143 15.36 7.31 11.91
C ASP A 143 16.01 7.14 10.52
N GLY A 144 16.25 8.27 9.85
CA GLY A 144 16.85 8.34 8.52
C GLY A 144 15.87 8.15 7.36
N TYR A 145 14.57 8.11 7.64
CA TYR A 145 13.50 7.99 6.67
C TYR A 145 12.69 9.28 6.54
N THR A 146 12.11 9.49 5.36
CA THR A 146 11.14 10.56 5.10
C THR A 146 9.79 9.93 4.82
N LEU A 147 8.79 10.20 5.66
CA LEU A 147 7.40 9.90 5.37
C LEU A 147 6.76 11.11 4.70
N LEU A 148 6.07 10.84 3.60
CA LEU A 148 5.25 11.81 2.90
C LEU A 148 3.83 11.25 2.75
N VAL A 149 2.85 11.97 3.30
CA VAL A 149 1.43 11.65 3.14
C VAL A 149 0.83 12.59 2.12
N SER A 150 0.23 12.00 1.09
CA SER A 150 -0.53 12.72 0.07
C SER A 150 -2.02 12.71 0.38
N GLY A 151 -2.67 13.85 0.16
CA GLY A 151 -4.11 14.01 0.27
C GLY A 151 -4.84 13.77 -1.04
N LYS A 152 -5.44 14.84 -1.56
CA LYS A 152 -6.15 14.83 -2.83
C LYS A 152 -5.21 14.50 -3.98
N GLU A 153 -5.61 13.57 -4.85
CA GLU A 153 -4.83 13.15 -6.01
C GLU A 153 -5.26 13.90 -7.28
N PHE A 154 -4.30 14.45 -8.02
CA PHE A 154 -4.55 15.14 -9.29
C PHE A 154 -4.19 14.29 -10.51
N ALA A 155 -3.27 13.35 -10.35
CA ALA A 155 -2.89 12.36 -11.35
C ALA A 155 -2.60 11.02 -10.68
N ARG A 156 -3.09 9.93 -11.27
CA ARG A 156 -2.78 8.56 -10.84
C ARG A 156 -3.00 7.56 -11.97
N ASP A 157 -2.25 6.46 -11.92
CA ASP A 157 -2.55 5.24 -12.67
C ASP A 157 -3.84 4.55 -12.20
N LEU A 158 -4.35 3.66 -13.06
CA LEU A 158 -5.36 2.66 -12.76
C LEU A 158 -4.97 1.79 -11.55
N SER A 159 -3.66 1.50 -11.42
CA SER A 159 -3.08 0.93 -10.21
C SER A 159 -2.67 2.02 -9.24
N ALA A 160 -3.49 2.30 -8.23
CA ALA A 160 -3.14 3.25 -7.18
C ALA A 160 -2.89 2.53 -5.84
N PRO A 161 -1.67 2.00 -5.58
CA PRO A 161 -1.34 1.41 -4.29
C PRO A 161 -1.38 2.50 -3.20
N PRO A 162 -1.91 2.19 -2.01
CA PRO A 162 -2.09 3.20 -0.95
C PRO A 162 -0.79 3.58 -0.27
N ALA A 163 0.23 2.73 -0.30
CA ALA A 163 1.56 3.03 0.19
C ALA A 163 2.64 2.36 -0.65
N MET A 164 3.79 3.00 -0.73
CA MET A 164 5.00 2.49 -1.36
C MET A 164 6.24 3.07 -0.68
N SER A 165 7.29 2.26 -0.61
CA SER A 165 8.62 2.69 -0.17
C SER A 165 9.57 2.78 -1.36
N LEU A 166 10.24 3.92 -1.52
CA LEU A 166 11.33 4.14 -2.48
C LEU A 166 12.57 4.61 -1.72
N ASP A 167 13.60 3.77 -1.69
CA ASP A 167 14.79 3.94 -0.86
C ASP A 167 14.42 4.19 0.62
N ASN A 168 14.75 5.38 1.15
CA ASN A 168 14.42 5.79 2.52
C ASN A 168 13.18 6.70 2.58
N THR A 169 12.39 6.78 1.50
CA THR A 169 11.18 7.61 1.43
C THR A 169 9.95 6.72 1.38
N ILE A 170 9.02 6.92 2.31
CA ILE A 170 7.74 6.24 2.39
C ILE A 170 6.68 7.21 1.88
N PHE A 171 5.95 6.80 0.85
CA PHE A 171 4.82 7.52 0.29
C PHE A 171 3.54 6.85 0.75
N VAL A 172 2.65 7.58 1.39
CA VAL A 172 1.30 7.09 1.75
C VAL A 172 0.27 8.01 1.12
N ARG A 173 -0.68 7.43 0.39
CA ARG A 173 -1.66 8.13 -0.44
C ARG A 173 -3.03 8.01 0.23
N ARG A 174 -3.45 9.03 0.97
CA ARG A 174 -4.67 9.02 1.77
C ARG A 174 -5.90 8.72 0.93
N GLU A 175 -6.04 9.33 -0.25
CA GLU A 175 -7.18 9.09 -1.13
C GLU A 175 -7.21 7.65 -1.69
N SER A 176 -6.06 7.10 -2.06
CA SER A 176 -5.93 5.69 -2.47
C SER A 176 -6.18 4.73 -1.30
N LEU A 177 -5.78 5.08 -0.08
CA LEU A 177 -6.07 4.32 1.13
C LEU A 177 -7.56 4.34 1.48
N ARG A 178 -8.21 5.49 1.31
CA ARG A 178 -9.66 5.66 1.46
C ARG A 178 -10.42 4.74 0.51
N ARG A 179 -9.99 4.67 -0.76
CA ARG A 179 -10.52 3.71 -1.74
C ARG A 179 -10.35 2.27 -1.27
N MET A 180 -9.14 1.90 -0.82
CA MET A 180 -8.87 0.53 -0.33
C MET A 180 -9.78 0.17 0.85
N CYS A 181 -9.99 1.08 1.81
CA CYS A 181 -10.89 0.83 2.93
C CYS A 181 -12.33 0.59 2.45
N TRP A 182 -12.80 1.38 1.48
CA TRP A 182 -14.12 1.17 0.88
C TRP A 182 -14.23 -0.18 0.16
N GLU A 183 -13.24 -0.56 -0.64
CA GLU A 183 -13.20 -1.87 -1.32
C GLU A 183 -13.32 -3.02 -0.32
N LYS A 184 -12.69 -2.90 0.87
CA LYS A 184 -12.80 -3.90 1.95
C LYS A 184 -14.17 -3.94 2.61
N ILE A 185 -14.82 -2.80 2.73
CA ILE A 185 -16.21 -2.72 3.21
C ILE A 185 -17.16 -3.37 2.19
N GLU A 186 -17.00 -3.07 0.89
CA GLU A 186 -17.81 -3.70 -0.17
C GLU A 186 -17.60 -5.21 -0.24
N GLU A 187 -16.36 -5.68 -0.12
CA GLU A 187 -16.02 -7.11 -0.09
C GLU A 187 -16.74 -7.81 1.08
N TRP A 188 -16.74 -7.21 2.27
CA TRP A 188 -17.44 -7.75 3.43
C TRP A 188 -18.96 -7.74 3.27
N ARG A 189 -19.53 -6.63 2.77
CA ARG A 189 -20.99 -6.47 2.55
C ARG A 189 -21.59 -7.48 1.57
N TRP A 190 -20.77 -8.17 0.77
CA TRP A 190 -21.27 -9.21 -0.13
C TRP A 190 -21.93 -10.39 0.62
N ASN A 191 -21.38 -10.78 1.78
CA ASN A 191 -21.85 -11.92 2.57
C ASN A 191 -22.12 -11.59 4.04
N GLU A 192 -21.67 -10.42 4.51
CA GLU A 192 -21.76 -9.95 5.90
C GLU A 192 -21.35 -11.00 6.95
N PRO A 193 -20.20 -11.69 6.77
CA PRO A 193 -19.77 -12.72 7.71
C PRO A 193 -19.45 -12.13 9.09
N GLU A 194 -19.75 -12.89 10.15
CA GLU A 194 -19.35 -12.57 11.52
C GLU A 194 -17.84 -12.78 11.70
N ASN A 195 -17.04 -11.75 11.38
CA ASN A 195 -15.58 -11.83 11.37
C ASN A 195 -14.92 -10.54 11.89
N ALA A 196 -13.59 -10.50 11.81
CA ALA A 196 -12.80 -9.33 12.22
C ALA A 196 -13.20 -8.03 11.51
N MET A 197 -13.62 -8.10 10.24
CA MET A 197 -14.05 -6.91 9.50
C MET A 197 -15.37 -6.37 10.04
N GLN A 198 -16.34 -7.24 10.35
CA GLN A 198 -17.58 -6.84 11.03
C GLN A 198 -17.26 -6.09 12.33
N LYS A 199 -16.38 -6.65 13.16
CA LYS A 199 -15.98 -6.04 14.44
C LYS A 199 -15.31 -4.68 14.24
N ALA A 200 -14.44 -4.53 13.25
CA ALA A 200 -13.84 -3.23 12.91
C ALA A 200 -14.90 -2.21 12.49
N MET A 201 -15.88 -2.63 11.68
CA MET A 201 -16.94 -1.75 11.17
C MET A 201 -17.91 -1.28 12.26
N MET A 202 -18.10 -2.04 13.35
CA MET A 202 -18.97 -1.65 14.47
C MET A 202 -18.53 -0.37 15.20
N TYR A 203 -17.28 0.09 15.01
CA TYR A 203 -16.78 1.35 15.56
C TYR A 203 -17.20 2.57 14.74
N TYR A 204 -17.89 2.38 13.61
CA TYR A 204 -18.22 3.43 12.66
C TYR A 204 -19.70 3.38 12.24
N ASP A 205 -20.30 4.55 11.99
CA ASP A 205 -21.70 4.70 11.57
C ASP A 205 -21.79 4.78 10.04
N PHE A 206 -21.58 3.64 9.36
CA PHE A 206 -21.61 3.59 7.89
C PHE A 206 -23.03 3.71 7.30
N ASP A 207 -24.06 3.56 8.13
CA ASP A 207 -25.46 3.64 7.70
C ASP A 207 -25.93 5.09 7.61
N SER A 208 -25.60 5.91 8.61
CA SER A 208 -26.06 7.31 8.66
C SER A 208 -24.99 8.29 8.18
N LYS A 209 -23.70 7.95 8.27
CA LYS A 209 -22.58 8.85 7.99
C LYS A 209 -21.45 8.16 7.19
N PRO A 210 -21.74 7.59 6.01
CA PRO A 210 -20.78 6.77 5.27
C PRO A 210 -19.45 7.48 4.97
N ASP A 211 -19.49 8.75 4.55
CA ASP A 211 -18.26 9.48 4.22
C ASP A 211 -17.41 9.79 5.45
N ALA A 212 -18.01 10.30 6.53
CA ALA A 212 -17.29 10.61 7.76
C ALA A 212 -16.73 9.33 8.44
N SER A 213 -17.49 8.24 8.39
CA SER A 213 -17.07 6.92 8.87
C SER A 213 -15.90 6.37 8.05
N LEU A 214 -15.94 6.52 6.73
CA LEU A 214 -14.85 6.12 5.86
C LEU A 214 -13.60 6.97 6.10
N ASP A 215 -13.74 8.28 6.32
CA ASP A 215 -12.63 9.17 6.63
C ASP A 215 -11.97 8.77 7.96
N ALA A 216 -12.76 8.52 9.00
CA ALA A 216 -12.27 8.07 10.30
C ALA A 216 -11.57 6.69 10.23
N MET A 217 -12.14 5.74 9.47
CA MET A 217 -11.48 4.45 9.23
C MET A 217 -10.19 4.62 8.42
N THR A 218 -10.15 5.58 7.49
CA THR A 218 -8.93 5.87 6.71
C THR A 218 -7.83 6.46 7.60
N ASP A 219 -8.17 7.36 8.53
CA ASP A 219 -7.23 7.89 9.51
C ASP A 219 -6.61 6.81 10.40
N MET A 220 -7.46 5.89 10.86
CA MET A 220 -7.04 4.70 11.59
C MET A 220 -6.11 3.83 10.72
N ALA A 221 -6.50 3.55 9.47
CA ALA A 221 -5.74 2.69 8.56
C ALA A 221 -4.39 3.31 8.21
N LEU A 222 -4.32 4.64 8.14
CA LEU A 222 -3.09 5.39 7.88
C LEU A 222 -2.01 5.07 8.92
N GLN A 223 -2.39 4.97 10.20
CA GLN A 223 -1.44 4.59 11.26
C GLN A 223 -0.95 3.15 11.08
N SER A 224 -1.85 2.20 10.81
CA SER A 224 -1.46 0.80 10.59
C SER A 224 -0.53 0.65 9.39
N VAL A 225 -0.81 1.33 8.29
CA VAL A 225 0.04 1.35 7.09
C VAL A 225 1.40 1.98 7.40
N LEU A 226 1.42 3.09 8.13
CA LEU A 226 2.67 3.71 8.54
C LEU A 226 3.54 2.76 9.37
N PHE A 227 2.95 2.06 10.34
CA PHE A 227 3.70 1.09 11.12
C PHE A 227 4.22 -0.07 10.25
N HIS A 228 3.44 -0.54 9.28
CA HIS A 228 3.87 -1.59 8.35
C HIS A 228 5.05 -1.15 7.49
N GLU A 229 4.99 0.04 6.87
CA GLU A 229 6.09 0.56 6.07
C GLU A 229 7.37 0.78 6.91
N ILE A 230 7.24 1.27 8.15
CA ILE A 230 8.38 1.35 9.08
C ILE A 230 8.95 -0.05 9.34
N GLY A 231 8.10 -1.04 9.57
CA GLY A 231 8.49 -2.44 9.77
C GLY A 231 9.21 -3.03 8.56
N GLU A 232 8.70 -2.77 7.35
CA GLU A 232 9.26 -3.22 6.08
C GLU A 232 10.68 -2.70 5.87
N VAL A 233 10.91 -1.44 6.22
CA VAL A 233 12.23 -0.82 6.09
C VAL A 233 13.18 -1.30 7.19
N GLN A 234 12.71 -1.52 8.42
CA GLN A 234 13.51 -2.16 9.48
C GLN A 234 13.91 -3.59 9.11
N ALA A 235 12.98 -4.40 8.60
CA ALA A 235 13.23 -5.75 8.11
C ALA A 235 14.22 -5.72 6.93
N GLY A 236 14.06 -4.78 5.99
CA GLY A 236 14.98 -4.57 4.89
C GLY A 236 16.42 -4.28 5.35
N LYS A 237 16.60 -3.42 6.36
CA LYS A 237 17.93 -3.16 6.95
C LYS A 237 18.56 -4.40 7.59
N ARG A 238 17.77 -5.25 8.27
CA ARG A 238 18.26 -6.48 8.90
C ARG A 238 18.66 -7.55 7.88
N LEU A 239 17.87 -7.72 6.82
CA LEU A 239 18.06 -8.79 5.83
C LEU A 239 19.03 -8.40 4.69
N GLY A 240 19.18 -7.10 4.44
CA GLY A 240 20.08 -6.55 3.43
C GLY A 240 19.71 -6.92 1.99
N ASN A 241 20.59 -6.56 1.05
CA ASN A 241 20.34 -6.71 -0.39
C ASN A 241 20.18 -8.16 -0.86
N GLY A 242 20.70 -9.13 -0.09
CA GLY A 242 20.55 -10.56 -0.40
C GLY A 242 19.08 -10.99 -0.49
N TRP A 243 18.20 -10.37 0.30
CA TRP A 243 16.77 -10.64 0.26
C TRP A 243 16.13 -10.24 -1.07
N LYS A 244 16.45 -9.04 -1.56
CA LYS A 244 15.94 -8.55 -2.86
C LYS A 244 16.45 -9.44 -4.00
N THR A 245 17.71 -9.85 -3.96
CA THR A 245 18.30 -10.77 -4.94
C THR A 245 17.59 -12.13 -4.92
N MET A 246 17.34 -12.70 -3.74
CA MET A 246 16.61 -13.96 -3.59
C MET A 246 15.20 -13.88 -4.16
N LEU A 247 14.40 -12.87 -3.79
CA LEU A 247 13.05 -12.72 -4.34
C LEU A 247 13.06 -12.56 -5.87
N SER A 248 14.06 -11.84 -6.40
CA SER A 248 14.18 -11.60 -7.85
C SER A 248 14.51 -12.87 -8.65
N SER A 249 15.09 -13.89 -8.03
CA SER A 249 15.46 -15.15 -8.72
C SER A 249 14.32 -16.18 -8.80
N MET A 250 13.16 -15.92 -8.19
CA MET A 250 12.06 -16.88 -8.09
C MET A 250 10.68 -16.23 -8.33
N GLN A 251 10.62 -15.26 -9.24
CA GLN A 251 9.41 -14.48 -9.51
C GLN A 251 8.23 -15.38 -9.88
N HIS A 252 7.07 -15.11 -9.29
CA HIS A 252 5.81 -15.82 -9.46
C HIS A 252 5.78 -17.26 -8.90
N SER A 253 6.79 -17.66 -8.12
CA SER A 253 6.83 -18.97 -7.46
C SER A 253 6.05 -19.01 -6.15
N LYS A 254 5.72 -20.23 -5.68
CA LYS A 254 5.20 -20.44 -4.31
C LYS A 254 6.21 -19.97 -3.26
N ALA A 255 7.51 -20.20 -3.50
CA ALA A 255 8.57 -19.79 -2.58
C ALA A 255 8.60 -18.26 -2.41
N GLU A 256 8.46 -17.50 -3.50
CA GLU A 256 8.38 -16.02 -3.44
C GLU A 256 7.22 -15.56 -2.55
N ILE A 257 6.03 -16.12 -2.74
CA ILE A 257 4.83 -15.75 -1.96
C ILE A 257 5.04 -16.03 -0.47
N MET A 258 5.64 -17.17 -0.14
CA MET A 258 5.93 -17.55 1.24
C MET A 258 7.01 -16.67 1.86
N LEU A 259 8.09 -16.38 1.14
CA LEU A 259 9.15 -15.47 1.59
C LEU A 259 8.61 -14.06 1.86
N ARG A 260 7.80 -13.52 0.95
CA ARG A 260 7.13 -12.22 1.19
C ARG A 260 6.32 -12.24 2.49
N ALA A 261 5.53 -13.30 2.72
CA ALA A 261 4.77 -13.44 3.96
C ALA A 261 5.66 -13.55 5.21
N VAL A 262 6.83 -14.21 5.13
CA VAL A 262 7.83 -14.25 6.22
C VAL A 262 8.34 -12.84 6.53
N ARG A 263 8.73 -12.07 5.50
CA ARG A 263 9.21 -10.69 5.66
C ARG A 263 8.12 -9.76 6.19
N ASP A 264 6.90 -9.87 5.68
CA ASP A 264 5.76 -9.07 6.17
C ASP A 264 5.42 -9.39 7.63
N ASN A 265 5.52 -10.66 8.04
CA ASN A 265 5.33 -11.04 9.44
C ASN A 265 6.46 -10.52 10.34
N LEU A 266 7.71 -10.50 9.86
CA LEU A 266 8.81 -9.84 10.55
C LEU A 266 8.56 -8.33 10.68
N ALA A 267 8.20 -7.66 9.58
CA ALA A 267 7.88 -6.23 9.55
C ALA A 267 6.78 -5.87 10.57
N ASP A 268 5.70 -6.66 10.59
CA ASP A 268 4.59 -6.42 11.50
C ASP A 268 4.93 -6.73 12.96
N ALA A 269 5.72 -7.76 13.23
CA ALA A 269 6.20 -8.05 14.58
C ALA A 269 7.16 -6.95 15.09
N LEU A 270 7.93 -6.32 14.20
CA LEU A 270 8.85 -5.23 14.55
C LEU A 270 8.14 -3.93 14.86
N SER A 271 7.06 -3.61 14.14
CA SER A 271 6.49 -2.26 14.14
C SER A 271 4.96 -2.24 14.22
N THR A 272 4.25 -2.90 13.28
CA THR A 272 2.79 -2.84 13.18
C THR A 272 2.08 -3.30 14.43
N LEU A 273 2.24 -4.57 14.81
CA LEU A 273 1.56 -5.15 15.96
C LEU A 273 1.95 -4.43 17.27
N PRO A 274 3.24 -4.16 17.58
CA PRO A 274 3.60 -3.35 18.74
C PRO A 274 2.98 -1.95 18.72
N GLY A 275 2.86 -1.32 17.55
CA GLY A 275 2.21 -0.02 17.38
C GLY A 275 0.74 -0.08 17.72
N LEU A 276 0.00 -1.01 17.11
CA LEU A 276 -1.43 -1.19 17.34
C LEU A 276 -1.75 -1.53 18.80
N LEU A 277 -0.95 -2.39 19.44
CA LEU A 277 -1.15 -2.74 20.84
C LEU A 277 -0.91 -1.56 21.79
N ARG A 278 0.09 -0.70 21.52
CA ARG A 278 0.40 0.46 22.38
C ARG A 278 -0.66 1.55 22.31
N GLU A 279 -1.21 1.80 21.12
CA GLU A 279 -2.29 2.79 20.95
C GLU A 279 -3.62 2.31 21.55
N ALA A 280 -3.75 1.00 21.83
CA ALA A 280 -4.94 0.37 22.39
C ALA A 280 -6.23 0.65 21.56
N ASP A 281 -6.08 0.85 20.26
CA ASP A 281 -7.19 1.03 19.33
C ASP A 281 -7.69 -0.33 18.82
N GLU A 282 -8.79 -0.79 19.40
CA GLU A 282 -9.40 -2.09 19.09
C GLU A 282 -9.85 -2.18 17.62
N ALA A 283 -10.34 -1.08 17.04
CA ALA A 283 -10.79 -1.04 15.65
C ALA A 283 -9.62 -1.32 14.70
N SER A 284 -8.44 -0.74 14.99
CA SER A 284 -7.20 -1.00 14.25
C SER A 284 -6.78 -2.48 14.29
N ILE A 285 -6.85 -3.12 15.45
CA ILE A 285 -6.49 -4.55 15.60
C ILE A 285 -7.46 -5.43 14.81
N HIS A 286 -8.76 -5.15 14.88
CA HIS A 286 -9.76 -5.83 14.08
C HIS A 286 -9.52 -5.66 12.57
N PHE A 287 -9.28 -4.43 12.12
CA PHE A 287 -9.03 -4.13 10.71
C PHE A 287 -7.74 -4.80 10.22
N TYR A 288 -6.69 -4.80 11.02
CA TYR A 288 -5.45 -5.51 10.74
C TYR A 288 -5.68 -7.01 10.51
N MET A 289 -6.35 -7.68 11.45
CA MET A 289 -6.60 -9.13 11.37
C MET A 289 -7.56 -9.50 10.23
N ALA A 290 -8.53 -8.64 9.93
CA ALA A 290 -9.39 -8.78 8.77
C ALA A 290 -8.57 -8.79 7.47
N ASN A 291 -7.60 -7.89 7.35
CA ASN A 291 -6.83 -7.65 6.13
C ASN A 291 -5.49 -8.42 6.04
N MET A 292 -5.10 -9.15 7.08
CA MET A 292 -3.95 -10.04 7.03
C MET A 292 -4.16 -11.13 5.96
N SER A 293 -3.19 -11.27 5.05
CA SER A 293 -3.32 -12.15 3.89
C SER A 293 -3.37 -13.63 4.27
N ASN A 294 -3.97 -14.46 3.42
CA ASN A 294 -4.12 -15.90 3.69
C ASN A 294 -2.78 -16.61 3.89
N MET A 295 -1.73 -16.22 3.14
CA MET A 295 -0.41 -16.81 3.34
C MET A 295 0.15 -16.44 4.71
N ARG A 296 0.01 -15.17 5.11
CA ARG A 296 0.46 -14.71 6.42
C ARG A 296 -0.29 -15.40 7.55
N LYS A 297 -1.62 -15.55 7.46
CA LYS A 297 -2.45 -16.31 8.40
C LYS A 297 -2.03 -17.78 8.48
N LYS A 298 -1.73 -18.40 7.34
CA LYS A 298 -1.24 -19.79 7.27
C LYS A 298 0.11 -19.97 7.97
N LEU A 299 1.01 -19.00 7.82
CA LEU A 299 2.33 -19.05 8.45
C LEU A 299 2.30 -18.62 9.91
N PHE A 300 1.33 -17.81 10.33
CA PHE A 300 1.25 -17.26 11.69
C PHE A 300 -0.07 -17.61 12.44
N PRO A 301 -0.51 -18.89 12.50
CA PRO A 301 -1.72 -19.28 13.21
C PRO A 301 -1.76 -18.90 14.70
N ALA A 302 -0.62 -18.77 15.39
CA ALA A 302 -0.61 -18.29 16.77
C ALA A 302 -1.16 -16.86 16.89
N ALA A 303 -0.91 -15.99 15.91
CA ALA A 303 -1.47 -14.63 15.91
C ALA A 303 -2.99 -14.63 15.73
N VAL A 304 -3.51 -15.55 14.89
CA VAL A 304 -4.95 -15.74 14.72
C VAL A 304 -5.59 -16.22 16.03
N SER A 305 -4.99 -17.21 16.68
CA SER A 305 -5.49 -17.77 17.94
C SER A 305 -5.47 -16.74 19.07
N ALA A 306 -4.37 -15.99 19.21
CA ALA A 306 -4.23 -14.93 20.21
C ALA A 306 -5.25 -13.80 19.97
N TYR A 307 -5.49 -13.42 18.72
CA TYR A 307 -6.53 -12.46 18.36
C TYR A 307 -7.94 -12.97 18.73
N GLU A 308 -8.26 -14.23 18.44
CA GLU A 308 -9.56 -14.81 18.77
C GLU A 308 -9.80 -14.81 20.29
N ASN A 309 -8.80 -15.18 21.08
CA ASN A 309 -8.86 -15.13 22.54
C ASN A 309 -9.02 -13.71 23.07
N TRP A 310 -8.22 -12.76 22.58
CA TRP A 310 -8.38 -11.35 22.92
C TRP A 310 -9.77 -10.85 22.57
N SER A 311 -10.25 -11.12 21.36
CA SER A 311 -11.55 -10.64 20.91
C SER A 311 -12.72 -11.26 21.67
N ALA A 312 -12.57 -12.46 22.23
CA ALA A 312 -13.58 -13.11 23.04
C ALA A 312 -13.56 -12.70 24.52
N ARG A 313 -12.37 -12.37 25.07
CA ARG A 313 -12.17 -12.20 26.51
C ARG A 313 -11.75 -10.79 26.94
N GLY A 314 -11.30 -9.96 25.99
CA GLY A 314 -10.72 -8.63 26.23
C GLY A 314 -9.31 -8.65 26.83
N ASP A 315 -8.65 -9.80 26.95
CA ASP A 315 -7.30 -9.88 27.55
C ASP A 315 -6.22 -9.81 26.46
N ILE A 316 -5.45 -8.72 26.46
CA ILE A 316 -4.41 -8.43 25.45
C ILE A 316 -3.10 -9.18 25.69
N ARG A 317 -2.92 -9.77 26.88
CA ARG A 317 -1.63 -10.36 27.31
C ARG A 317 -1.12 -11.45 26.38
N GLU A 318 -2.01 -12.26 25.82
CA GLU A 318 -1.61 -13.32 24.88
C GLU A 318 -0.99 -12.75 23.60
N LEU A 319 -1.52 -11.62 23.09
CA LEU A 319 -0.93 -10.93 21.94
C LEU A 319 0.42 -10.31 22.32
N GLU A 320 0.53 -9.68 23.49
CA GLU A 320 1.80 -9.10 23.97
C GLU A 320 2.91 -10.17 24.09
N LEU A 321 2.61 -11.29 24.76
CA LEU A 321 3.55 -12.40 24.94
C LEU A 321 3.95 -13.06 23.60
N LEU A 322 3.02 -13.13 22.64
CA LEU A 322 3.32 -13.65 21.31
C LEU A 322 4.36 -12.77 20.60
N LEU A 323 4.23 -11.44 20.69
CA LEU A 323 5.14 -10.51 20.03
C LEU A 323 6.57 -10.54 20.57
N GLU A 324 6.75 -10.85 21.85
CA GLU A 324 8.08 -10.99 22.46
C GLU A 324 8.94 -12.04 21.72
N ASN A 325 8.31 -13.10 21.22
CA ASN A 325 8.99 -14.19 20.52
C ASN A 325 8.91 -14.09 18.99
N ALA A 326 7.88 -13.42 18.45
CA ALA A 326 7.62 -13.34 17.01
C ALA A 326 8.80 -12.72 16.23
N VAL A 327 9.39 -11.64 16.75
CA VAL A 327 10.54 -10.97 16.08
C VAL A 327 11.72 -11.93 15.93
N ILE A 328 12.07 -12.64 17.00
CA ILE A 328 13.19 -13.59 17.00
C ILE A 328 12.92 -14.73 16.01
N HIS A 329 11.70 -15.29 16.06
CA HIS A 329 11.29 -16.38 15.18
C HIS A 329 11.36 -15.98 13.70
N TRP A 330 10.67 -14.90 13.30
CA TRP A 330 10.60 -14.49 11.91
C TRP A 330 11.95 -14.03 11.35
N GLN A 331 12.78 -13.39 12.18
CA GLN A 331 14.14 -13.03 11.80
C GLN A 331 15.00 -14.28 11.57
N SER A 332 15.00 -15.23 12.51
CA SER A 332 15.76 -16.47 12.38
C SER A 332 15.36 -17.24 11.12
N LEU A 333 14.06 -17.36 10.84
CA LEU A 333 13.58 -18.05 9.64
C LEU A 333 14.01 -17.34 8.36
N ALA A 334 13.94 -16.01 8.33
CA ALA A 334 14.38 -15.22 7.17
C ALA A 334 15.89 -15.36 6.92
N GLU A 335 16.70 -15.37 7.98
CA GLU A 335 18.15 -15.59 7.91
C GLU A 335 18.48 -17.00 7.40
N THR A 336 17.80 -18.04 7.89
CA THR A 336 17.94 -19.42 7.37
C THR A 336 17.58 -19.51 5.89
N CYS A 337 16.53 -18.81 5.44
CA CYS A 337 16.18 -18.77 4.02
C CYS A 337 17.29 -18.13 3.17
N LEU A 338 17.92 -17.05 3.66
CA LEU A 338 19.06 -16.41 2.99
C LEU A 338 20.27 -17.34 2.90
N GLU A 339 20.54 -18.13 3.94
CA GLU A 339 21.62 -19.13 3.94
C GLU A 339 21.38 -20.22 2.91
N LEU A 340 20.18 -20.81 2.88
CA LEU A 340 19.80 -21.82 1.90
C LEU A 340 19.90 -21.32 0.46
N HIS A 341 19.49 -20.07 0.20
CA HIS A 341 19.64 -19.47 -1.13
C HIS A 341 21.10 -19.32 -1.54
N LYS A 342 21.98 -18.93 -0.61
CA LYS A 342 23.44 -18.83 -0.87
C LYS A 342 24.06 -20.18 -1.18
N GLU A 343 23.64 -21.24 -0.50
CA GLU A 343 24.18 -22.60 -0.67
C GLU A 343 23.71 -23.29 -1.95
N HIS A 344 22.43 -23.12 -2.31
CA HIS A 344 21.79 -23.90 -3.38
C HIS A 344 21.42 -23.12 -4.64
N LYS A 345 21.60 -21.79 -4.65
CA LYS A 345 21.29 -20.87 -5.77
C LYS A 345 19.97 -21.22 -6.48
N ASP A 346 20.05 -21.77 -7.69
CA ASP A 346 18.93 -21.92 -8.62
C ASP A 346 17.99 -23.10 -8.30
N ASN A 347 18.31 -23.94 -7.31
CA ASN A 347 17.48 -25.09 -6.93
C ASN A 347 17.07 -25.08 -5.45
N CYS A 348 16.96 -23.89 -4.85
CA CYS A 348 16.62 -23.74 -3.43
C CYS A 348 15.11 -23.72 -3.14
N GLU A 349 14.23 -23.51 -4.12
CA GLU A 349 12.79 -23.33 -3.88
C GLU A 349 12.13 -24.47 -3.07
N PRO A 350 12.35 -25.77 -3.35
CA PRO A 350 11.76 -26.84 -2.55
C PRO A 350 12.26 -26.84 -1.10
N ALA A 351 13.54 -26.52 -0.88
CA ALA A 351 14.13 -26.43 0.45
C ALA A 351 13.58 -25.23 1.23
N LEU A 352 13.41 -24.09 0.56
CA LEU A 352 12.80 -22.89 1.14
C LEU A 352 11.35 -23.13 1.55
N ILE A 353 10.55 -23.76 0.69
CA ILE A 353 9.17 -24.11 1.02
C ILE A 353 9.13 -25.05 2.23
N ALA A 354 9.97 -26.10 2.24
CA ALA A 354 10.01 -27.07 3.32
C ALA A 354 10.42 -26.43 4.66
N VAL A 355 11.44 -25.56 4.68
CA VAL A 355 11.87 -24.91 5.92
C VAL A 355 10.82 -23.93 6.44
N ILE A 356 10.12 -23.20 5.56
CA ILE A 356 9.06 -22.28 5.98
C ILE A 356 7.84 -23.06 6.52
N GLU A 357 7.43 -24.15 5.85
CA GLU A 357 6.32 -24.98 6.32
C GLU A 357 6.62 -25.69 7.65
N ALA A 358 7.89 -26.00 7.92
CA ALA A 358 8.33 -26.59 9.19
C ALA A 358 8.43 -25.57 10.34
N ASN A 359 8.41 -24.27 10.04
CA ASN A 359 8.58 -23.18 11.00
C ASN A 359 7.39 -22.22 10.96
N ILE A 360 6.18 -22.76 10.91
CA ILE A 360 4.94 -22.02 11.14
C ILE A 360 4.87 -21.65 12.64
N LEU A 361 4.46 -20.42 12.95
CA LEU A 361 4.31 -19.90 14.32
C LEU A 361 2.84 -19.81 14.72
#